data_AF-A0AA97DV62-F1
#
_entry.id   AF-A0AA97DV62-F1
#
_cell.length_a   1.000
_cell.length_b   1.000
_cell.length_c   1.000
_cell.angle_alpha   90.00
_cell.angle_beta   90.00
_cell.angle_gamma   90.00
#
_symmetry.space_group_name_H-M   'P 1'
#
loop_
_entity.id
_entity.type
_entity.pdbx_description
1 polymer ?
#
loop_
_entity_poly.entity_id
_entity_poly.type
_entity_poly.pdbx_seq_one_letter_code
_entity_poly.pdbx_strand_id
1 'polypeptide(L)'
;MTEREKLLNRVRMYDFALVDVIEYLDGHPKNTAALAYYSEMRTAFDKAAAEYEDAFGPLTAREVDTRPGFWRWIDEAGHTAYHSS
;
A
#
# COMPACT_ATOMS: atom_id res chain seq x y z
N MET A 1 -8.25 -16.33 -3.94
CA MET A 1 -7.79 -15.00 -3.49
C MET A 1 -8.93 -14.29 -2.79
N THR A 2 -8.71 -13.88 -1.54
CA THR A 2 -9.60 -13.01 -0.77
C THR A 2 -9.58 -11.59 -1.33
N GLU A 3 -10.55 -10.76 -0.94
CA GLU A 3 -10.57 -9.35 -1.36
C GLU A 3 -9.36 -8.57 -0.82
N ARG A 4 -8.95 -8.87 0.42
CA ARG A 4 -7.72 -8.35 1.02
C ARG A 4 -6.49 -8.68 0.18
N GLU A 5 -6.36 -9.91 -0.30
CA GLU A 5 -5.24 -10.33 -1.15
C GLU A 5 -5.25 -9.62 -2.50
N LYS A 6 -6.41 -9.43 -3.12
CA LYS A 6 -6.52 -8.73 -4.41
C LYS A 6 -6.10 -7.27 -4.30
N LEU A 7 -6.65 -6.54 -3.32
CA LEU A 7 -6.32 -5.13 -3.12
C LEU A 7 -4.85 -4.97 -2.74
N LEU A 8 -4.33 -5.81 -1.84
CA LEU A 8 -2.91 -5.77 -1.47
C LEU A 8 -2.00 -6.12 -2.65
N ASN A 9 -2.38 -7.06 -3.51
CA ASN A 9 -1.61 -7.40 -4.69
C ASN A 9 -1.55 -6.22 -5.67
N ARG A 10 -2.66 -5.48 -5.83
CA ARG A 10 -2.70 -4.28 -6.67
C ARG A 10 -1.73 -3.20 -6.17
N VAL A 11 -1.69 -2.96 -4.86
CA VAL A 11 -0.72 -2.05 -4.24
C VAL A 11 0.72 -2.48 -4.58
N ARG A 12 1.04 -3.76 -4.36
CA ARG A 12 2.38 -4.31 -4.63
C ARG A 12 2.79 -4.23 -6.10
N MET A 13 1.84 -4.41 -7.03
CA MET A 13 2.12 -4.29 -8.46
C MET A 13 2.54 -2.87 -8.84
N TYR A 14 1.86 -1.85 -8.33
CA TYR A 14 2.24 -0.46 -8.59
C TYR A 14 3.52 -0.06 -7.86
N ASP A 15 3.74 -0.57 -6.65
CA ASP A 15 5.00 -0.37 -5.92
C ASP A 15 6.20 -0.90 -6.71
N PHE A 16 6.09 -2.11 -7.25
CA PHE A 16 7.13 -2.68 -8.10
C PHE A 16 7.37 -1.84 -9.37
N ALA A 17 6.30 -1.39 -10.03
CA ALA A 17 6.41 -0.54 -11.21
C ALA A 17 7.11 0.80 -10.91
N LEU A 18 6.88 1.37 -9.72
CA LEU A 18 7.57 2.57 -9.26
C LEU A 18 9.06 2.32 -9.06
N VAL A 19 9.44 1.23 -8.39
CA VAL A 19 10.86 0.86 -8.23
C VAL A 19 11.52 0.68 -9.59
N ASP A 20 10.90 -0.05 -10.51
CA ASP A 20 11.45 -0.32 -11.84
C ASP A 20 11.72 0.96 -12.65
N VAL A 21 10.77 1.91 -12.67
CA VAL A 21 10.98 3.16 -13.40
C VAL A 21 12.00 4.08 -12.72
N ILE A 22 12.11 4.05 -11.38
CA ILE A 22 13.14 4.80 -10.65
C ILE A 22 14.54 4.33 -11.07
N GLU A 23 14.77 3.02 -11.08
CA GLU A 23 16.06 2.43 -11.50
C GLU A 23 16.41 2.83 -12.96
N TYR A 24 15.42 2.91 -13.84
CA TYR A 24 15.63 3.40 -15.21
C TYR A 24 15.99 4.90 -15.25
N LEU A 25 15.30 5.72 -14.45
CA LEU A 25 15.48 7.18 -14.39
C LEU A 25 16.83 7.59 -13.80
N ASP A 26 17.44 6.78 -12.94
CA ASP A 26 18.80 7.04 -12.43
C ASP A 26 19.84 7.13 -13.56
N GLY A 27 19.66 6.36 -14.63
CA GLY A 27 20.46 6.46 -15.86
C GLY A 27 19.95 7.49 -16.86
N HIS A 28 18.68 7.90 -16.76
CA HIS A 28 17.98 8.72 -17.76
C HIS A 28 17.09 9.81 -17.14
N PRO A 29 17.64 10.73 -16.32
CA PRO A 29 16.84 11.60 -15.45
C PRO A 29 15.95 12.63 -16.19
N LYS A 30 16.18 12.82 -17.49
CA LYS A 30 15.39 13.74 -18.34
C LYS A 30 14.48 13.02 -19.33
N ASN A 31 14.35 11.69 -19.23
CA ASN A 31 13.45 10.94 -20.11
C ASN A 31 11.99 11.26 -19.76
N THR A 32 11.34 12.03 -20.63
CA THR A 32 9.98 12.54 -20.41
C THR A 32 8.92 11.43 -20.38
N ALA A 33 9.12 10.36 -21.14
CA ALA A 33 8.20 9.22 -21.13
C ALA A 33 8.28 8.44 -19.81
N ALA A 34 9.50 8.19 -19.30
CA ALA A 34 9.68 7.55 -18.00
C ALA A 34 9.14 8.41 -16.85
N LEU A 35 9.31 9.73 -16.89
CA LEU A 35 8.72 10.65 -15.91
C LEU A 35 7.18 10.66 -15.94
N ALA A 36 6.59 10.59 -17.13
CA ALA A 36 5.13 10.48 -17.28
C ALA A 36 4.62 9.15 -16.71
N TYR A 37 5.29 8.04 -17.03
CA TYR A 37 4.96 6.72 -16.50
C TYR A 37 5.08 6.66 -14.96
N TYR A 38 6.15 7.23 -14.39
CA TYR A 38 6.30 7.35 -12.94
C TYR A 38 5.11 8.08 -12.30
N SER A 39 4.71 9.21 -12.88
CA SER A 39 3.58 10.01 -12.37
C SER A 39 2.25 9.24 -12.41
N GLU A 40 2.03 8.48 -13.48
CA GLU A 40 0.85 7.62 -13.65
C GLU A 40 0.85 6.48 -12.61
N MET A 41 1.95 5.74 -12.49
CA MET A 41 2.08 4.64 -11.53
C MET A 41 1.98 5.13 -10.09
N ARG A 42 2.51 6.32 -9.79
CA ARG A 42 2.40 6.91 -8.46
C ARG A 42 0.95 7.22 -8.10
N THR A 43 0.22 7.82 -9.03
CA THR A 43 -1.22 8.10 -8.86
C THR A 43 -2.01 6.80 -8.66
N ALA A 44 -1.67 5.75 -9.41
CA ALA A 44 -2.32 4.45 -9.31
C ALA A 44 -1.99 3.74 -7.98
N PHE A 45 -0.75 3.83 -7.51
CA PHE A 45 -0.32 3.35 -6.20
C PHE A 45 -1.09 4.04 -5.07
N ASP A 46 -1.09 5.37 -5.05
CA ASP A 46 -1.75 6.15 -3.99
C ASP A 46 -3.25 5.80 -3.91
N LYS A 47 -3.91 5.62 -5.06
CA LYS A 47 -5.31 5.20 -5.13
C LYS A 47 -5.53 3.78 -4.59
N ALA A 48 -4.68 2.82 -4.99
CA ALA A 48 -4.80 1.43 -4.55
C ALA A 48 -4.50 1.28 -3.05
N ALA A 49 -3.53 2.05 -2.54
CA ALA A 49 -3.20 2.10 -1.12
C ALA A 49 -4.40 2.64 -0.33
N ALA A 50 -4.98 3.77 -0.74
CA ALA A 50 -6.16 4.33 -0.09
C ALA A 50 -7.35 3.36 -0.09
N GLU A 51 -7.61 2.66 -1.21
CA GLU A 51 -8.68 1.66 -1.31
C GLU A 51 -8.46 0.47 -0.37
N TYR A 52 -7.21 0.01 -0.22
CA TYR A 52 -6.88 -1.03 0.74
C TYR A 52 -7.06 -0.55 2.19
N GLU A 53 -6.56 0.65 2.50
CA GLU A 53 -6.54 1.18 3.85
C GLU A 53 -7.92 1.55 4.38
N ASP A 54 -8.81 2.03 3.51
CA ASP A 54 -10.21 2.25 3.84
C ASP A 54 -10.93 0.96 4.23
N ALA A 55 -10.57 -0.16 3.58
CA ALA A 55 -11.18 -1.47 3.82
C ALA A 55 -10.56 -2.26 4.98
N PHE A 56 -9.24 -2.17 5.17
CA PHE A 56 -8.48 -3.10 6.04
C PHE A 56 -7.53 -2.42 7.02
N GLY A 57 -7.46 -1.09 7.04
CA GLY A 57 -6.55 -0.33 7.89
C GLY A 57 -5.17 -0.08 7.28
N PRO A 58 -4.31 0.68 7.97
CA PRO A 58 -3.10 1.27 7.42
C PRO A 58 -2.09 0.22 6.94
N LEU A 59 -1.42 0.49 5.83
CA LEU A 59 -0.37 -0.37 5.26
C LEU A 59 0.95 -0.24 6.03
N THR A 60 1.24 0.92 6.61
CA THR A 60 2.45 1.16 7.39
C THR A 60 2.17 1.68 8.79
N ALA A 61 3.06 1.36 9.73
CA ALA A 61 2.91 1.79 11.13
C ALA A 61 2.92 3.33 11.30
N ARG A 62 3.46 4.07 10.33
CA ARG A 62 3.52 5.54 10.35
C ARG A 62 2.17 6.19 10.03
N GLU A 63 1.29 5.46 9.34
CA GLU A 63 -0.03 5.94 8.93
C GLU A 63 -1.13 5.60 9.95
N VAL A 64 -0.75 5.03 11.10
CA VAL A 64 -1.67 4.73 12.19
C VAL A 64 -2.09 6.05 12.86
N ASP A 65 -3.36 6.43 12.68
CA ASP A 65 -3.97 7.47 13.50
C ASP A 65 -4.12 6.98 14.95
N THR A 66 -3.28 7.52 15.84
CA THR A 66 -3.33 7.23 17.28
C THR A 66 -4.17 8.28 17.99
N ARG A 67 -5.31 7.86 18.55
CA ARG A 67 -6.07 8.67 19.51
C ARG A 67 -5.57 8.38 20.92
N PRO A 68 -5.64 9.33 21.87
CA PRO A 68 -5.29 9.05 23.26
C PRO A 68 -6.08 7.84 23.79
N GLY A 69 -5.36 6.79 24.17
CA GLY A 69 -5.96 5.55 24.69
C GLY A 69 -6.44 4.52 23.66
N PHE A 70 -6.15 4.69 22.37
CA PHE A 70 -6.59 3.75 21.32
C PHE A 70 -5.47 3.41 20.33
N TRP A 71 -5.14 2.11 20.21
CA TRP A 71 -4.12 1.58 19.30
C TRP A 71 -4.78 0.86 18.12
N ARG A 72 -4.67 1.43 16.91
CA ARG A 72 -5.35 0.94 15.69
C ARG A 72 -4.57 -0.06 14.85
N TRP A 73 -3.30 -0.30 15.16
CA TRP A 73 -2.46 -1.19 14.34
C TRP A 73 -2.91 -2.66 14.40
N ILE A 74 -3.53 -3.07 15.50
CA ILE A 74 -4.06 -4.42 15.68
C ILE A 74 -5.57 -4.35 15.42
N ASP A 75 -5.99 -4.73 14.21
CA ASP A 75 -7.37 -5.11 13.93
C ASP A 75 -7.42 -6.64 13.79
N GLU A 76 -7.96 -7.29 14.82
CA GLU A 76 -8.16 -8.74 14.87
C GLU A 76 -9.30 -9.17 13.92
N ALA A 77 -9.01 -9.24 12.63
CA ALA A 77 -9.85 -9.97 11.66
C ALA A 77 -9.18 -11.29 11.21
N GLY A 78 -8.42 -11.94 12.11
CA GLY A 78 -7.64 -13.13 11.77
C GLY A 78 -7.30 -14.10 12.91
N HIS A 79 -7.82 -13.90 14.12
CA HIS A 79 -7.61 -14.86 15.22
C HIS A 79 -8.96 -15.34 15.77
N THR A 80 -9.68 -16.14 14.99
CA THR A 80 -10.71 -16.99 15.59
C THR A 80 -10.03 -18.03 16.48
N ALA A 81 -10.46 -18.02 17.74
CA ALA A 81 -10.33 -19.05 18.76
C ALA A 81 -8.92 -19.35 19.28
N TYR A 82 -8.61 -18.89 20.50
CA TYR A 82 -8.17 -19.81 21.55
C TYR A 82 -8.48 -19.25 22.96
N HIS A 83 -9.31 -20.03 23.66
CA HIS A 83 -9.47 -20.15 25.11
C HIS A 83 -10.20 -19.06 25.93
N SER A 84 -11.48 -19.35 26.17
CA SER A 84 -12.07 -19.29 27.50
C SER A 84 -11.27 -20.12 28.51
N SER A 85 -10.94 -19.54 29.66
CA SER A 85 -11.07 -20.09 31.02
C SER A 85 -10.73 -19.01 32.04
#